data_AF-A0A3B9JZL8-F1
#
_entry.id   AF-A0A3B9JZL8-F1
#
_cell.length_a   1.000
_cell.length_b   1.000
_cell.length_c   1.000
_cell.angle_alpha   90.00
_cell.angle_beta   90.00
_cell.angle_gamma   90.00
#
_symmetry.space_group_name_H-M   'P 1'
#
loop_
_entity.id
_entity.type
_entity.pdbx_description
1 polymer ?
#
loop_
_entity_poly.entity_id
_entity_poly.type
_entity_poly.pdbx_seq_one_letter_code
_entity_poly.pdbx_strand_id
1 'polypeptide(L)' 'LAALLTFVGEIGVNLEDIKLEHSPGAAIGLVEMQVLPAIQEKLMAQLVQNGWRLA' A
#
# COMPACT_ATOMS: atom_id res chain seq x y z
N LEU A 1 -3.65 0.91 8.40
CA LEU A 1 -2.95 -0.31 7.95
C LEU A 1 -3.90 -1.45 7.61
N ALA A 2 -4.75 -1.94 8.52
CA ALA A 2 -5.65 -3.08 8.24
C ALA A 2 -6.45 -2.93 6.93
N ALA A 3 -7.08 -1.76 6.71
CA ALA A 3 -7.82 -1.48 5.48
C ALA A 3 -6.96 -1.59 4.20
N LEU A 4 -5.69 -1.20 4.26
CA LEU A 4 -4.77 -1.30 3.13
C LEU A 4 -4.46 -2.77 2.80
N LEU A 5 -4.17 -3.58 3.83
CA LEU A 5 -3.85 -5.00 3.65
C LEU A 5 -5.07 -5.79 3.15
N THR A 6 -6.26 -5.51 3.69
CA THR A 6 -7.51 -6.10 3.21
C THR A 6 -7.74 -5.77 1.74
N PHE A 7 -7.65 -4.49 1.38
CA PHE A 7 -7.81 -4.05 0.00
C PHE A 7 -6.83 -4.75 -0.95
N VAL A 8 -5.55 -4.81 -0.59
CA VAL A 8 -4.51 -5.49 -1.38
C VAL A 8 -4.83 -6.97 -1.59
N GLY A 9 -5.32 -7.65 -0.55
CA GLY A 9 -5.81 -9.03 -0.65
C GLY A 9 -7.02 -9.18 -1.56
N GLU A 10 -7.99 -8.28 -1.49
CA GLU A 10 -9.21 -8.28 -2.33
C GLU A 10 -8.88 -8.12 -3.82
N ILE A 11 -7.87 -7.32 -4.17
CA ILE A 11 -7.42 -7.16 -5.56
C ILE A 11 -6.45 -8.25 -6.03
N GLY A 12 -6.18 -9.25 -5.18
CA GLY A 12 -5.35 -10.42 -5.47
C GLY A 12 -3.87 -10.10 -5.67
N VAL A 13 -3.35 -9.11 -4.95
CA VAL A 13 -1.94 -8.72 -5.04
C VAL A 13 -1.16 -9.32 -3.86
N ASN A 14 -0.10 -10.06 -4.19
CA ASN A 14 0.83 -10.57 -3.19
C ASN A 14 1.85 -9.49 -2.81
N LEU A 15 2.08 -9.32 -1.51
CA LEU A 15 3.11 -8.42 -0.97
C LEU A 15 4.36 -9.24 -0.65
N GLU A 16 5.51 -8.78 -1.11
CA GLU A 16 6.81 -9.42 -0.85
C GLU A 16 7.40 -8.93 0.48
N ASP A 17 7.23 -7.65 0.76
CA ASP A 17 7.69 -7.02 1.99
C ASP A 17 6.84 -5.78 2.33
N ILE A 18 6.80 -5.41 3.61
CA ILE A 18 6.05 -4.26 4.12
C ILE A 18 6.84 -3.58 5.23
N LYS A 19 7.04 -2.27 5.10
CA LYS A 19 7.58 -1.41 6.14
C LYS A 19 6.58 -0.33 6.50
N LEU A 20 6.36 -0.14 7.79
CA LEU A 20 5.53 0.93 8.34
C LEU A 20 6.42 1.94 9.07
N GLU A 21 6.37 3.19 8.66
CA GLU A 21 7.00 4.30 9.36
C GLU A 21 5.92 5.19 9.98
N HIS A 22 6.04 5.40 11.30
CA HIS A 22 5.19 6.32 12.04
C HIS A 22 6.04 7.22 12.92
N SER A 23 6.00 8.53 12.66
CA SER A 23 6.70 9.51 13.49
C SER A 23 5.84 9.89 14.69
N PRO A 24 6.37 9.82 15.92
CA PRO A 24 5.68 10.34 17.10
C PRO A 24 5.38 11.84 16.89
N GLY A 25 4.09 12.20 16.86
CA GLY A 25 3.64 13.59 16.72
C GLY A 25 3.04 13.97 15.36
N ALA A 26 3.10 13.09 14.35
CA ALA A 26 2.36 13.26 13.10
C ALA A 26 1.25 12.20 13.00
N ALA A 27 0.01 12.62 12.71
CA ALA A 27 -1.12 11.70 12.48
C ALA A 27 -1.06 10.99 11.11
N ILE A 28 0.15 10.81 10.57
CA ILE A 28 0.42 10.21 9.27
C ILE A 28 1.32 8.99 9.48
N GLY A 29 0.99 7.89 8.81
CA GLY A 29 1.86 6.72 8.68
C GLY A 29 2.24 6.56 7.22
N LEU A 30 3.53 6.37 6.94
CA LEU A 30 4.00 5.94 5.63
C LEU A 30 4.06 4.42 5.60
N VAL A 31 3.59 3.83 4.50
CA VAL A 31 3.71 2.41 4.25
C VAL A 31 4.50 2.23 2.96
N GLU A 32 5.62 1.54 3.06
CA GLU A 32 6.39 1.07 1.92
C GLU A 32 6.07 -0.41 1.71
N MET A 33 5.85 -0.80 0.46
CA MET A 33 5.48 -2.17 0.10
C MET A 33 6.27 -2.60 -1.13
N GLN A 34 6.76 -3.82 -1.11
CA GLN A 34 7.41 -4.44 -2.27
C GLN A 34 6.45 -5.44 -2.92
N VAL A 35 6.40 -5.44 -4.25
CA VAL A 35 5.59 -6.34 -5.06
C VAL A 35 6.35 -6.73 -6.32
N LEU A 36 5.89 -7.80 -6.96
CA LEU A 36 6.39 -8.19 -8.27
C LEU A 36 6.26 -7.02 -9.28
N PRO A 37 7.30 -6.75 -10.09
CA PRO A 37 7.30 -5.63 -11.04
C PRO A 37 6.09 -5.64 -11.99
N ALA A 38 5.65 -6.83 -12.40
CA ALA A 38 4.50 -7.00 -13.30
C ALA A 38 3.16 -6.49 -12.72
N ILE A 39 3.07 -6.31 -11.40
CA ILE A 39 1.84 -5.92 -10.71
C ILE A 39 1.90 -4.47 -10.20
N GLN A 40 3.08 -3.84 -10.19
CA GLN A 40 3.31 -2.50 -9.65
C GLN A 40 2.33 -1.46 -10.22
N GLU A 41 2.23 -1.34 -11.54
CA GLU A 41 1.35 -0.34 -12.18
C GLU A 41 -0.12 -0.57 -11.86
N LYS A 42 -0.56 -1.83 -11.87
CA LYS A 42 -1.94 -2.21 -11.49
C LYS A 42 -2.22 -1.81 -10.04
N LEU A 43 -1.31 -2.11 -9.12
CA LEU A 43 -1.46 -1.79 -7.71
C LEU A 43 -1.53 -0.28 -7.50
N MET A 44 -0.64 0.50 -8.12
CA MET A 44 -0.65 1.97 -8.03
C MET A 44 -1.96 2.56 -8.52
N ALA A 45 -2.46 2.11 -9.68
CA ALA A 45 -3.72 2.59 -10.22
C ALA A 45 -4.91 2.26 -9.30
N GLN A 46 -4.95 1.04 -8.78
CA GLN A 46 -6.01 0.59 -7.86
C GLN A 46 -5.97 1.37 -6.53
N LEU A 47 -4.78 1.62 -5.98
CA LEU A 47 -4.62 2.43 -4.76
C LEU A 47 -5.16 3.86 -4.96
N VAL A 48 -4.76 4.53 -6.05
CA VAL A 48 -5.22 5.89 -6.36
C VAL A 48 -6.74 5.94 -6.58
N GLN A 49 -7.29 4.98 -7.34
CA GLN A 49 -8.74 4.89 -7.57
C GLN A 49 -9.54 4.69 -6.27
N ASN A 50 -8.95 4.05 -5.27
CA ASN A 50 -9.56 3.81 -3.96
C ASN A 50 -9.19 4.88 -2.91
N GLY A 51 -8.66 6.03 -3.35
CA GLY A 51 -8.43 7.19 -2.49
C GLY A 51 -7.15 7.14 -1.66
N TRP A 52 -6.27 6.15 -1.90
CA TRP A 52 -4.94 6.13 -1.28
C TRP A 52 -4.03 7.15 -1.95
N ARG A 53 -3.18 7.78 -1.14
CA ARG A 53 -2.17 8.74 -1.60
C ARG A 53 -0.84 8.02 -1.77
N LEU A 54 -0.20 8.23 -2.91
CA LEU A 54 1.17 7.80 -3.17
C LEU A 54 2.10 8.99 -2.91
N ALA A 55 3.27 8.72 -2.32
CA ALA A 55 4.30 9.70 -2.00
C ALA A 55 5.50 9.56 -2.94
#